data_AF-A0A1J3FHI9-F1
#
_entry.id   AF-A0A1J3FHI9-F1
#
_cell.length_a   1.000
_cell.length_b   1.000
_cell.length_c   1.000
_cell.angle_alpha   90.00
_cell.angle_beta   90.00
_cell.angle_gamma   90.00
#
_symmetry.space_group_name_H-M   'P 1'
#
loop_
_entity.id
_entity.type
_entity.pdbx_description
1 polymer ?
#
loop_
_entity_poly.entity_id
_entity_poly.type
_entity_poly.pdbx_seq_one_letter_code
_entity_poly.pdbx_strand_id
1 'polypeptide(L)'
;MEIEKHHDRDTSNSKSWSELPPELLDLVFKRLTMADFQRAKSVCSSWLSSSRQSVPRNNNQMIPWLILFPKDVENNPCLLFNPEEKDKLYRTRREEADLGSEFAKSFCIATCGNWLLMRDPLFTLYIVNLFTHEIIRLPPVETQLGTMKIERMRDDGDLEFRVTCDSGKVYKHKKGSLRLQSSLLWIDEKTRDYIVVWGLVERHCCVVYCKNGDTSWNQIPETLDCCDMVYKDSKLYFLSSSCGFIIFDMMIPFPFPPQVTFQCSVYVCKNRCRCSEYVERDRCRHGYRQSVAATMIVVTVTGQVLKVEKISGIHSRTWSFRVYKVYSSGSVEKIDSLGDEALLLDQGITVLANDTNGLVRNSIYFSYPCADTIFCVFNLEEQKMELLHRFDSSSSSSVDQFSRGRWFLPSFTQPSC
;
A
#
# COMPACT_ATOMS: atom_id res chain seq x y z
N MET A 1 43.24 56.53 39.87
CA MET A 1 43.58 55.09 39.81
C MET A 1 42.27 54.34 39.77
N GLU A 2 42.20 53.25 38.98
CA GLU A 2 41.01 52.43 38.62
C GLU A 2 40.26 52.94 37.38
N ILE A 3 40.66 52.50 36.18
CA ILE A 3 40.38 51.24 35.45
C ILE A 3 39.10 51.36 34.61
N GLU A 4 39.31 51.35 33.28
CA GLU A 4 38.30 51.15 32.25
C GLU A 4 37.48 49.89 32.49
N LYS A 5 36.19 49.93 32.13
CA LYS A 5 35.58 48.83 31.38
C LYS A 5 34.68 49.41 30.29
N HIS A 6 35.24 49.46 29.08
CA HIS A 6 34.49 49.37 27.84
C HIS A 6 33.48 48.21 27.95
N HIS A 7 32.21 48.51 27.71
CA HIS A 7 31.19 47.50 27.47
C HIS A 7 30.72 47.67 26.03
N ASP A 8 31.56 47.21 25.10
CA ASP A 8 31.09 46.83 23.77
C ASP A 8 30.05 45.73 23.95
N ARG A 9 28.78 46.08 23.80
CA ARG A 9 27.76 45.12 23.44
C ARG A 9 27.76 45.02 21.93
N ASP A 10 28.66 44.20 21.41
CA ASP A 10 28.43 43.51 20.15
C ASP A 10 27.19 42.61 20.30
N THR A 11 26.00 43.20 20.18
CA THR A 11 24.81 42.43 19.81
C THR A 11 25.03 41.99 18.37
N SER A 12 25.68 40.84 18.21
CA SER A 12 25.66 40.09 16.96
C SER A 12 24.20 39.87 16.60
N ASN A 13 23.71 40.71 15.70
CA ASN A 13 22.36 40.67 15.17
C ASN A 13 22.30 39.42 14.27
N SER A 14 22.20 38.23 14.87
CA SER A 14 22.05 36.99 14.13
C SER A 14 20.64 37.02 13.56
N LYS A 15 20.51 37.57 12.35
CA LYS A 15 19.26 37.57 11.59
C LYS A 15 18.69 36.17 11.61
N SER A 16 17.58 36.00 12.31
CA SER A 16 16.99 34.70 12.54
C SER A 16 16.41 34.19 11.22
N TRP A 17 16.58 32.90 10.91
CA TRP A 17 15.94 32.25 9.77
C TRP A 17 14.41 32.39 9.78
N SER A 18 13.83 32.73 10.94
CA SER A 18 12.40 33.05 11.09
C SER A 18 11.96 34.36 10.43
N GLU A 19 12.89 35.29 10.15
CA GLU A 19 12.65 36.62 9.59
C GLU A 19 12.83 36.69 8.06
N LEU A 20 13.11 35.54 7.41
CA LEU A 20 13.25 35.48 5.96
C LEU A 20 11.91 35.83 5.26
N PRO A 21 11.94 36.67 4.21
CA PRO A 21 10.79 36.91 3.37
C PRO A 21 10.24 35.61 2.74
N PRO A 22 8.91 35.48 2.59
CA PRO A 22 8.27 34.29 2.01
C PRO A 22 8.84 33.90 0.64
N GLU A 23 9.25 34.87 -0.19
CA GLU A 23 9.81 34.63 -1.52
C GLU A 23 11.17 33.91 -1.46
N LEU A 24 11.99 34.23 -0.45
CA LEU A 24 13.26 33.54 -0.25
C LEU A 24 13.05 32.15 0.36
N LEU A 25 12.07 32.01 1.26
CA LEU A 25 11.67 30.70 1.77
C LEU A 25 11.14 29.79 0.66
N ASP A 26 10.36 30.32 -0.28
CA ASP A 26 9.89 29.57 -1.45
C ASP A 26 11.06 29.07 -2.33
N LEU A 27 12.09 29.89 -2.53
CA LEU A 27 13.31 29.47 -3.24
C LEU A 27 14.09 28.37 -2.49
N VAL A 28 14.10 28.42 -1.15
CA VAL A 28 14.67 27.35 -0.32
C VAL A 28 13.84 26.08 -0.50
N PHE A 29 12.53 26.15 -0.31
CA PHE A 29 11.61 25.02 -0.43
C PHE A 29 11.67 24.32 -1.79
N LYS A 30 11.80 25.08 -2.88
CA LYS A 30 11.99 24.53 -4.24
C LYS A 30 13.29 23.75 -4.43
N ARG A 31 14.27 23.90 -3.54
CA ARG A 31 15.55 23.17 -3.54
C ARG A 31 15.60 22.02 -2.54
N LEU A 32 14.66 21.96 -1.60
CA LEU A 32 14.59 20.88 -0.63
C LEU A 32 14.07 19.60 -1.29
N THR A 33 14.55 18.46 -0.82
CA THR A 33 13.88 17.18 -1.11
C THR A 33 12.53 17.16 -0.40
N MET A 34 11.61 16.30 -0.83
CA MET A 34 10.29 16.23 -0.22
C MET A 34 10.37 15.96 1.30
N ALA A 35 11.31 15.12 1.73
CA ALA A 35 11.54 14.84 3.15
C ALA A 35 12.05 16.06 3.92
N ASP A 36 13.03 16.78 3.37
CA ASP A 36 13.56 18.01 3.95
C ASP A 36 12.48 19.10 3.99
N PHE A 37 11.63 19.18 2.96
CA PHE A 37 10.51 20.12 2.92
C PHE A 37 9.49 19.85 4.03
N GLN A 38 9.13 18.58 4.31
CA GLN A 38 8.26 18.28 5.45
C GLN A 38 8.91 18.66 6.79
N ARG A 39 10.21 18.40 6.97
CA ARG A 39 10.95 18.82 8.17
C ARG A 39 11.06 20.34 8.28
N ALA A 40 11.12 21.06 7.16
CA ALA A 40 11.15 22.51 7.14
C ALA A 40 9.89 23.11 7.78
N LYS A 41 8.74 22.42 7.68
CA LYS A 41 7.48 22.83 8.33
C LYS A 41 7.56 22.87 9.86
N SER A 42 8.44 22.08 10.47
CA SER A 42 8.61 22.04 11.93
C SER A 42 9.67 23.03 12.46
N VAL A 43 10.28 23.85 11.61
CA VAL A 43 11.36 24.78 12.02
C VAL A 43 10.80 25.94 12.86
N CYS A 44 9.81 26.66 12.32
CA CYS A 44 9.12 27.75 13.04
C CYS A 44 7.78 28.07 12.35
N SER A 45 6.95 28.89 12.99
CA SER A 45 5.63 29.30 12.46
C SER A 45 5.72 30.03 11.11
N SER A 46 6.76 30.86 10.90
CA SER A 46 7.01 31.56 9.63
C SER A 46 7.27 30.58 8.48
N TRP A 47 8.11 29.56 8.72
CA TRP A 47 8.39 28.51 7.75
C TRP A 47 7.17 27.63 7.49
N LEU A 48 6.41 27.28 8.53
CA LEU A 48 5.15 26.56 8.38
C LEU A 48 4.17 27.33 7.49
N SER A 49 3.94 28.61 7.78
CA SER A 49 3.04 29.47 6.99
C SER A 49 3.50 29.60 5.53
N SER A 50 4.79 29.86 5.31
CA SER A 50 5.36 29.97 3.96
C SER A 50 5.30 28.64 3.20
N SER A 51 5.51 27.51 3.88
CA SER A 51 5.42 26.19 3.27
C SER A 51 4.00 25.85 2.77
N ARG A 52 2.96 26.44 3.38
CA ARG A 52 1.57 26.25 2.94
C ARG A 52 1.25 27.01 1.64
N GLN A 53 1.96 28.11 1.40
CA GLN A 53 1.78 28.96 0.21
C GLN A 53 2.76 28.59 -0.91
N SER A 54 3.86 27.94 -0.56
CA SER A 54 4.83 27.42 -1.51
C SER A 54 4.25 26.22 -2.26
N VAL A 55 4.52 26.16 -3.56
CA VAL A 55 4.35 24.95 -4.36
C VAL A 55 5.72 24.30 -4.43
N PRO A 56 6.01 23.28 -3.59
CA PRO A 56 7.14 22.41 -3.80
C PRO A 56 7.27 22.06 -5.27
N ARG A 57 8.51 22.02 -5.76
CA ARG A 57 8.84 21.62 -7.13
C ARG A 57 8.12 20.31 -7.56
N ASN A 58 7.76 19.48 -6.57
CA ASN A 58 7.19 18.15 -6.72
C ASN A 58 5.74 18.03 -6.17
N ASN A 59 5.00 19.12 -5.92
CA ASN A 59 3.63 19.05 -5.37
C ASN A 59 2.62 18.37 -6.31
N ASN A 60 2.89 18.33 -7.62
CA ASN A 60 2.10 17.59 -8.61
C ASN A 60 2.64 16.17 -8.86
N GLN A 61 3.60 15.70 -8.06
CA GLN A 61 4.45 14.56 -8.39
C GLN A 61 4.31 13.49 -7.31
N MET A 62 3.38 12.55 -7.54
CA MET A 62 3.15 11.41 -6.66
C MET A 62 4.26 10.38 -6.85
N ILE A 63 5.43 10.62 -6.27
CA ILE A 63 6.51 9.63 -6.24
C ILE A 63 6.15 8.58 -5.19
N PRO A 64 6.00 7.30 -5.56
CA PRO A 64 5.72 6.26 -4.59
C PRO A 64 6.93 6.09 -3.67
N TRP A 65 6.66 6.15 -2.37
CA TRP A 65 7.63 5.84 -1.34
C TRP A 65 7.43 4.40 -0.90
N LEU A 66 8.50 3.85 -0.32
CA LEU A 66 8.51 2.49 0.18
C LEU A 66 8.65 2.50 1.69
N ILE A 67 7.70 1.89 2.40
CA ILE A 67 7.84 1.60 3.83
C ILE A 67 8.33 0.16 4.02
N LEU A 68 9.30 -0.03 4.91
CA LEU A 68 9.88 -1.33 5.27
C LEU A 68 9.62 -1.61 6.75
N PHE A 69 9.01 -2.77 7.03
CA PHE A 69 8.73 -3.23 8.39
C PHE A 69 9.75 -4.27 8.86
N PRO A 70 10.23 -4.17 10.10
CA PRO A 70 11.25 -5.07 10.64
C PRO A 70 10.72 -6.51 10.80
N LYS A 71 11.62 -7.49 10.66
CA LYS A 71 11.46 -8.91 10.98
C LYS A 71 11.43 -9.09 12.50
N ASP A 72 12.41 -8.51 13.18
CA ASP A 72 12.54 -8.53 14.63
C ASP A 72 12.03 -7.22 15.23
N VAL A 73 10.93 -7.34 15.97
CA VAL A 73 10.20 -6.25 16.62
C VAL A 73 10.99 -5.65 17.79
N GLU A 74 11.92 -6.41 18.36
CA GLU A 74 12.79 -5.97 19.44
C GLU A 74 13.82 -4.97 18.89
N ASN A 75 13.42 -3.70 18.87
CA ASN A 75 14.24 -2.50 18.70
C ASN A 75 14.47 -1.92 17.30
N ASN A 76 13.92 -2.50 16.24
CA ASN A 76 14.11 -1.95 14.90
C ASN A 76 12.96 -0.98 14.50
N PRO A 77 13.25 0.28 14.11
CA PRO A 77 12.24 1.18 13.58
C PRO A 77 11.83 0.77 12.16
N CYS A 78 10.66 1.23 11.70
CA CYS A 78 10.32 1.13 10.28
C CYS A 78 11.23 2.08 9.48
N LEU A 79 11.59 1.67 8.26
CA LEU A 79 12.37 2.48 7.34
C LEU A 79 11.48 2.99 6.20
N LEU A 80 11.70 4.24 5.79
CA LEU A 80 11.11 4.81 4.59
C LEU A 80 12.20 5.06 3.57
N PHE A 81 11.92 4.66 2.33
CA PHE A 81 12.80 4.83 1.19
C PHE A 81 12.10 5.65 0.12
N ASN A 82 12.78 6.70 -0.34
CA ASN A 82 12.36 7.53 -1.46
C ASN A 82 13.23 7.18 -2.68
N PRO A 83 12.68 6.63 -3.76
CA PRO A 83 13.45 6.27 -4.96
C PRO A 83 14.22 7.43 -5.61
N GLU A 84 13.77 8.69 -5.44
CA GLU A 84 14.52 9.85 -5.96
C GLU A 84 15.81 10.12 -5.18
N GLU A 85 15.84 9.77 -3.90
CA GLU A 85 16.97 10.04 -3.00
C GLU A 85 17.78 8.76 -2.83
N LYS A 86 18.46 8.38 -3.92
CA LYS A 86 19.38 7.24 -3.94
C LYS A 86 20.25 7.26 -2.68
N ASP A 87 20.29 6.12 -2.00
CA ASP A 87 21.05 5.87 -0.77
C ASP A 87 20.54 6.51 0.54
N LYS A 88 19.40 7.22 0.53
CA LYS A 88 18.80 7.73 1.78
C LYS A 88 17.71 6.82 2.33
N LEU A 89 17.89 6.42 3.58
CA LEU A 89 16.89 5.71 4.38
C LEU A 89 16.45 6.59 5.55
N TYR A 90 15.15 6.84 5.63
CA TYR A 90 14.55 7.57 6.75
C TYR A 90 14.04 6.58 7.80
N ARG A 91 14.17 6.93 9.08
CA ARG A 91 13.61 6.14 10.19
C ARG A 91 12.34 6.81 10.69
N THR A 92 11.30 6.04 10.95
CA THR A 92 10.11 6.54 11.66
C THR A 92 10.50 6.94 13.09
N ARG A 93 10.03 8.10 13.57
CA ARG A 93 10.40 8.65 14.89
C ARG A 93 9.86 7.76 16.02
N ARG A 94 10.74 7.34 16.93
CA ARG A 94 10.38 6.77 18.24
C ARG A 94 10.09 7.93 19.19
N GLU A 95 8.85 8.38 19.26
CA GLU A 95 8.34 9.02 20.49
C GLU A 95 7.17 8.12 20.90
N GLU A 96 7.51 7.00 21.55
CA GLU A 96 7.46 6.80 23.01
C GLU A 96 6.01 6.77 23.53
N ALA A 97 5.67 5.63 24.16
CA ALA A 97 4.39 5.21 24.74
C ALA A 97 3.25 4.72 23.81
N ASP A 98 2.74 5.51 22.87
CA ASP A 98 1.36 5.23 22.38
C ASP A 98 1.21 4.32 21.15
N LEU A 99 2.18 4.28 20.21
CA LEU A 99 2.11 3.33 19.07
C LEU A 99 2.66 1.93 19.39
N GLY A 100 3.32 1.78 20.54
CA GLY A 100 3.67 0.51 21.18
C GLY A 100 4.53 -0.47 20.37
N SER A 101 4.89 -1.59 21.03
CA SER A 101 5.43 -2.78 20.35
C SER A 101 4.44 -3.40 19.34
N GLU A 102 3.18 -2.97 19.37
CA GLU A 102 2.09 -3.49 18.54
C GLU A 102 2.21 -3.05 17.09
N PHE A 103 2.52 -1.79 16.78
CA PHE A 103 2.67 -1.32 15.39
C PHE A 103 3.74 -2.11 14.62
N ALA A 104 4.89 -2.37 15.26
CA ALA A 104 5.96 -3.17 14.67
C ALA A 104 5.60 -4.67 14.55
N LYS A 105 4.72 -5.19 15.42
CA LYS A 105 4.17 -6.56 15.31
C LYS A 105 3.04 -6.66 14.28
N SER A 106 2.37 -5.56 13.95
CA SER A 106 1.24 -5.52 13.02
C SER A 106 1.67 -5.71 11.57
N PHE A 107 0.70 -6.11 10.74
CA PHE A 107 0.79 -6.36 9.31
C PHE A 107 0.14 -5.24 8.52
N CYS A 108 0.93 -4.51 7.72
CA CYS A 108 0.38 -3.59 6.74
C CYS A 108 -0.22 -4.38 5.57
N ILE A 109 -1.53 -4.31 5.43
CA ILE A 109 -2.31 -5.08 4.45
C ILE A 109 -2.76 -4.24 3.26
N ALA A 110 -2.91 -2.92 3.41
CA ALA A 110 -3.18 -1.97 2.33
C ALA A 110 -2.66 -0.56 2.66
N THR A 111 -2.54 0.30 1.65
CA THR A 111 -2.04 1.68 1.76
C THR A 111 -2.90 2.62 0.93
N CYS A 112 -3.15 3.83 1.42
CA CYS A 112 -3.81 4.91 0.67
C CYS A 112 -3.26 6.26 1.12
N GLY A 113 -2.60 7.01 0.23
CA GLY A 113 -1.98 8.26 0.66
C GLY A 113 -0.92 8.03 1.74
N ASN A 114 -1.02 8.80 2.82
CA ASN A 114 -0.24 8.65 4.05
C ASN A 114 -0.80 7.58 5.02
N TRP A 115 -1.88 6.90 4.68
CA TRP A 115 -2.61 6.01 5.58
C TRP A 115 -2.30 4.55 5.29
N LEU A 116 -2.15 3.80 6.37
CA LEU A 116 -1.85 2.37 6.35
C LEU A 116 -3.00 1.62 7.00
N LEU A 117 -3.52 0.61 6.31
CA LEU A 117 -4.41 -0.38 6.91
C LEU A 117 -3.57 -1.46 7.55
N MET A 118 -3.73 -1.62 8.86
CA MET A 118 -2.90 -2.46 9.71
C MET A 118 -3.74 -3.57 10.35
N ARG A 119 -3.11 -4.73 10.51
CA ARG A 119 -3.66 -5.91 11.21
C ARG A 119 -2.70 -6.38 12.29
N ASP A 120 -3.08 -6.32 13.54
CA ASP A 120 -2.26 -6.83 14.64
C ASP A 120 -2.17 -8.39 14.66
N PRO A 121 -1.33 -8.99 15.53
CA PRO A 121 -1.28 -10.45 15.70
C PRO A 121 -2.57 -11.09 16.26
N LEU A 122 -3.49 -10.30 16.83
CA LEU A 122 -4.79 -10.72 17.34
C LEU A 122 -5.91 -10.55 16.30
N PHE A 123 -5.58 -10.18 15.05
CA PHE A 123 -6.52 -9.87 13.96
C PHE A 123 -7.43 -8.66 14.23
N THR A 124 -6.99 -7.71 15.05
CA THR A 124 -7.61 -6.39 15.14
C THR A 124 -7.16 -5.55 13.94
N LEU A 125 -8.13 -4.91 13.28
CA LEU A 125 -7.88 -4.00 12.17
C LEU A 125 -7.94 -2.55 12.63
N TYR A 126 -7.03 -1.73 12.11
CA TYR A 126 -7.02 -0.29 12.34
C TYR A 126 -6.35 0.42 11.16
N ILE A 127 -6.70 1.69 10.97
CA ILE A 127 -6.04 2.58 10.02
C ILE A 127 -5.12 3.49 10.82
N VAL A 128 -3.91 3.73 10.33
CA VAL A 128 -2.97 4.67 10.96
C VAL A 128 -2.34 5.58 9.92
N ASN A 129 -2.25 6.87 10.24
CA ASN A 129 -1.49 7.82 9.45
C ASN A 129 0.00 7.70 9.80
N LEU A 130 0.82 7.49 8.78
CA LEU A 130 2.26 7.28 8.94
C LEU A 130 3.00 8.47 9.55
N PHE A 131 2.55 9.70 9.28
CA PHE A 131 3.26 10.92 9.69
C PHE A 131 2.63 11.60 10.89
N THR A 132 1.30 11.57 11.01
CA THR A 132 0.58 12.20 12.14
C THR A 132 0.34 11.24 13.29
N HIS A 133 0.55 9.92 13.07
CA HIS A 133 0.28 8.86 14.05
C HIS A 133 -1.18 8.77 14.51
N GLU A 134 -2.08 9.42 13.77
CA GLU A 134 -3.52 9.33 14.02
C GLU A 134 -4.02 7.91 13.75
N ILE A 135 -4.81 7.35 14.67
CA ILE A 135 -5.34 5.98 14.60
C ILE A 135 -6.86 6.01 14.51
N ILE A 136 -7.40 5.34 13.49
CA ILE A 136 -8.82 5.05 13.35
C ILE A 136 -9.02 3.56 13.65
N ARG A 137 -9.73 3.25 14.72
CA ARG A 137 -10.07 1.86 15.08
C ARG A 137 -11.21 1.38 14.20
N LEU A 138 -11.05 0.22 13.58
CA LEU A 138 -12.08 -0.40 12.75
C LEU A 138 -12.92 -1.38 13.58
N PRO A 139 -14.12 -1.74 13.10
CA PRO A 139 -14.94 -2.77 13.76
C PRO A 139 -14.19 -4.09 13.92
N PRO A 140 -14.44 -4.84 15.01
CA PRO A 140 -13.87 -6.18 15.18
C PRO A 140 -14.19 -7.09 13.99
N VAL A 141 -13.27 -7.98 13.63
CA VAL A 141 -13.48 -8.91 12.51
C VAL A 141 -14.57 -9.95 12.78
N GLU A 142 -15.23 -9.92 13.93
CA GLU A 142 -16.35 -10.80 14.29
C GLU A 142 -17.72 -10.14 14.06
N THR A 143 -17.75 -8.82 13.84
CA THR A 143 -19.01 -8.06 13.70
C THR A 143 -19.47 -8.02 12.24
N GLN A 144 -19.74 -9.17 11.62
CA GLN A 144 -20.30 -9.23 10.25
C GLN A 144 -21.83 -9.04 10.22
N LEU A 145 -22.29 -8.16 9.35
CA LEU A 145 -23.67 -8.08 8.87
C LEU A 145 -23.80 -8.89 7.58
N GLY A 146 -24.44 -10.06 7.70
CA GLY A 146 -24.61 -11.00 6.60
C GLY A 146 -24.57 -12.46 7.05
N THR A 147 -24.52 -13.36 6.08
CA THR A 147 -24.47 -14.81 6.25
C THR A 147 -23.07 -15.30 6.61
N MET A 148 -22.03 -14.61 6.13
CA MET A 148 -20.66 -14.89 6.52
C MET A 148 -20.44 -14.49 7.99
N LYS A 149 -19.85 -15.38 8.78
CA LYS A 149 -19.52 -15.15 10.19
C LYS A 149 -18.10 -15.55 10.50
N ILE A 150 -17.43 -14.72 11.30
CA ILE A 150 -16.14 -15.05 11.90
C ILE A 150 -16.32 -15.05 13.41
N GLU A 151 -15.88 -16.14 14.04
CA GLU A 151 -15.93 -16.30 15.49
C GLU A 151 -14.52 -16.51 16.01
N ARG A 152 -14.15 -15.70 17.01
CA ARG A 152 -12.89 -15.85 17.74
C ARG A 152 -13.09 -16.79 18.92
N MET A 153 -12.36 -17.89 18.92
CA MET A 153 -12.36 -18.88 19.99
C MET A 153 -11.02 -18.83 20.72
N ARG A 154 -11.04 -19.09 22.03
CA ARG A 154 -9.84 -19.39 22.81
C ARG A 154 -9.97 -20.85 23.25
N ASP A 155 -9.11 -21.71 22.73
CA ASP A 155 -9.00 -23.10 23.16
C ASP A 155 -7.61 -23.29 23.75
N ASP A 156 -7.52 -23.77 24.99
CA ASP A 156 -6.26 -24.05 25.70
C ASP A 156 -5.21 -22.90 25.70
N GLY A 157 -5.66 -21.64 25.63
CA GLY A 157 -4.79 -20.45 25.59
C GLY A 157 -4.35 -20.01 24.18
N ASP A 158 -4.62 -20.82 23.15
CA ASP A 158 -4.35 -20.48 21.76
C ASP A 158 -5.54 -19.79 21.07
N LEU A 159 -5.23 -18.83 20.21
CA LEU A 159 -6.21 -18.08 19.44
C LEU A 159 -6.62 -18.88 18.20
N GLU A 160 -7.91 -19.20 18.08
CA GLU A 160 -8.48 -19.85 16.90
C GLU A 160 -9.62 -19.03 16.29
N PHE A 161 -9.81 -19.17 14.99
CA PHE A 161 -10.93 -18.57 14.26
C PHE A 161 -11.78 -19.65 13.61
N ARG A 162 -13.09 -19.52 13.75
CA ARG A 162 -14.07 -20.27 12.97
C ARG A 162 -14.70 -19.34 11.96
N VAL A 163 -14.61 -19.70 10.69
CA VAL A 163 -15.21 -18.94 9.59
C VAL A 163 -16.33 -19.76 8.99
N THR A 164 -17.55 -19.24 9.06
CA THR A 164 -18.71 -19.79 8.36
C THR A 164 -18.96 -18.93 7.13
N CYS A 165 -18.78 -19.50 5.94
CA CYS A 165 -19.02 -18.81 4.68
C CYS A 165 -20.52 -18.82 4.31
N ASP A 166 -20.90 -18.00 3.31
CA ASP A 166 -22.28 -17.86 2.83
C ASP A 166 -22.92 -19.20 2.39
N SER A 167 -22.11 -20.11 1.84
CA SER A 167 -22.56 -21.45 1.45
C SER A 167 -22.83 -22.40 2.64
N GLY A 168 -22.70 -21.94 3.88
CA GLY A 168 -22.74 -22.76 5.11
C GLY A 168 -21.49 -23.59 5.38
N LYS A 169 -20.44 -23.47 4.55
CA LYS A 169 -19.16 -24.16 4.77
C LYS A 169 -18.41 -23.54 5.93
N VAL A 170 -17.83 -24.37 6.78
CA VAL A 170 -17.10 -23.94 7.98
C VAL A 170 -15.62 -24.27 7.83
N TYR A 171 -14.77 -23.29 8.10
CA TYR A 171 -13.33 -23.39 8.15
C TYR A 171 -12.81 -23.08 9.56
N LYS A 172 -11.78 -23.80 9.99
CA LYS A 172 -11.10 -23.56 11.28
C LYS A 172 -9.67 -23.13 11.01
N HIS A 173 -9.25 -22.05 11.65
CA HIS A 173 -7.93 -21.47 11.51
C HIS A 173 -7.28 -21.32 12.87
N LYS A 174 -6.04 -21.81 12.99
CA LYS A 174 -5.18 -21.50 14.13
C LYS A 174 -4.64 -20.07 14.03
N LYS A 175 -4.08 -19.57 15.12
CA LYS A 175 -3.41 -18.26 15.18
C LYS A 175 -2.46 -18.08 14.00
N GLY A 176 -2.66 -17.00 13.26
CA GLY A 176 -1.82 -16.62 12.11
C GLY A 176 -2.11 -17.36 10.80
N SER A 177 -2.98 -18.39 10.79
CA SER A 177 -3.31 -19.12 9.54
C SER A 177 -4.45 -18.48 8.74
N LEU A 178 -5.31 -17.69 9.39
CA LEU A 178 -6.34 -16.89 8.70
C LEU A 178 -5.65 -15.81 7.84
N ARG A 179 -6.00 -15.74 6.56
CA ARG A 179 -5.37 -14.80 5.62
C ARG A 179 -6.43 -13.92 4.98
N LEU A 180 -6.28 -12.61 5.16
CA LEU A 180 -7.04 -11.62 4.41
C LEU A 180 -6.50 -11.60 2.98
N GLN A 181 -7.41 -11.63 2.00
CA GLN A 181 -7.09 -11.55 0.59
C GLN A 181 -7.57 -10.21 0.02
N SER A 182 -6.72 -9.59 -0.81
CA SER A 182 -7.03 -8.38 -1.59
C SER A 182 -7.62 -7.24 -0.75
N SER A 183 -7.06 -6.98 0.43
CA SER A 183 -7.49 -5.89 1.29
C SER A 183 -7.26 -4.53 0.61
N LEU A 184 -8.24 -3.64 0.76
CA LEU A 184 -8.24 -2.29 0.19
C LEU A 184 -8.52 -1.25 1.27
N LEU A 185 -7.90 -0.10 1.08
CA LEU A 185 -8.15 1.10 1.84
C LEU A 185 -8.32 2.25 0.84
N TRP A 186 -9.38 3.02 1.01
CA TRP A 186 -9.50 4.34 0.44
C TRP A 186 -9.90 5.31 1.55
N ILE A 187 -9.28 6.48 1.56
CA ILE A 187 -9.55 7.53 2.53
C ILE A 187 -9.38 8.89 1.86
N ASP A 188 -10.37 9.75 2.07
CA ASP A 188 -10.28 11.16 1.69
C ASP A 188 -9.64 11.94 2.85
N GLU A 189 -8.47 12.53 2.59
CA GLU A 189 -7.72 13.26 3.63
C GLU A 189 -8.44 14.52 4.14
N LYS A 190 -9.33 15.11 3.34
CA LYS A 190 -10.05 16.34 3.67
C LYS A 190 -11.28 16.05 4.51
N THR A 191 -12.12 15.11 4.07
CA THR A 191 -13.37 14.78 4.74
C THR A 191 -13.19 13.75 5.85
N ARG A 192 -12.05 13.03 5.87
CA ARG A 192 -11.80 11.86 6.71
C ARG A 192 -12.81 10.73 6.50
N ASP A 193 -13.51 10.77 5.37
CA ASP A 193 -14.33 9.66 4.94
C ASP A 193 -13.44 8.54 4.42
N TYR A 194 -13.79 7.30 4.73
CA TYR A 194 -12.99 6.14 4.37
C TYR A 194 -13.85 4.94 4.04
N ILE A 195 -13.28 4.06 3.23
CA ILE A 195 -13.81 2.72 2.99
C ILE A 195 -12.68 1.71 3.12
N VAL A 196 -12.98 0.64 3.85
CA VAL A 196 -12.12 -0.53 3.98
C VAL A 196 -12.87 -1.72 3.42
N VAL A 197 -12.22 -2.47 2.53
CA VAL A 197 -12.79 -3.68 1.91
C VAL A 197 -11.79 -4.81 2.07
N TRP A 198 -12.26 -6.01 2.41
CA TRP A 198 -11.39 -7.18 2.46
C TRP A 198 -12.16 -8.48 2.20
N GLY A 199 -11.47 -9.47 1.65
CA GLY A 199 -11.96 -10.83 1.51
C GLY A 199 -11.11 -11.83 2.29
N LEU A 200 -11.49 -13.10 2.20
CA LEU A 200 -10.75 -14.23 2.75
C LEU A 200 -10.25 -15.15 1.63
N VAL A 201 -9.19 -15.91 1.91
CA VAL A 201 -8.63 -16.89 0.96
C VAL A 201 -9.54 -18.12 0.81
N GLU A 202 -10.37 -18.37 1.82
CA GLU A 202 -11.33 -19.47 1.87
C GLU A 202 -12.34 -19.35 0.73
N ARG A 203 -12.55 -20.46 0.01
CA ARG A 203 -13.55 -20.50 -1.06
C ARG A 203 -14.94 -20.27 -0.48
N HIS A 204 -15.83 -19.72 -1.30
CA HIS A 204 -17.21 -19.43 -0.95
C HIS A 204 -17.42 -18.36 0.14
N CYS A 205 -16.36 -17.73 0.64
CA CYS A 205 -16.48 -16.59 1.54
C CYS A 205 -16.62 -15.30 0.72
N CYS A 206 -17.56 -14.45 1.13
CA CYS A 206 -17.82 -13.16 0.51
C CYS A 206 -16.80 -12.11 0.95
N VAL A 207 -16.73 -11.06 0.15
CA VAL A 207 -16.05 -9.82 0.51
C VAL A 207 -16.94 -9.01 1.47
N VAL A 208 -16.30 -8.35 2.43
CA VAL A 208 -16.95 -7.43 3.35
C VAL A 208 -16.32 -6.05 3.29
N TYR A 209 -17.09 -5.02 3.68
CA TYR A 209 -16.63 -3.65 3.73
C TYR A 209 -17.13 -2.89 4.96
N CYS A 210 -16.46 -1.79 5.28
CA CYS A 210 -16.82 -0.84 6.33
C CYS A 210 -16.56 0.56 5.82
N LYS A 211 -17.53 1.46 6.01
CA LYS A 211 -17.41 2.90 5.76
C LYS A 211 -17.21 3.67 7.06
N ASN A 212 -16.92 4.96 6.96
CA ASN A 212 -16.86 5.84 8.11
C ASN A 212 -18.20 5.82 8.89
N GLY A 213 -18.12 5.67 10.22
CA GLY A 213 -19.27 5.58 11.11
C GLY A 213 -19.88 4.18 11.26
N ASP A 214 -19.51 3.20 10.43
CA ASP A 214 -19.99 1.83 10.59
C ASP A 214 -19.40 1.17 11.84
N THR A 215 -20.23 0.45 12.61
CA THR A 215 -19.81 -0.34 13.77
C THR A 215 -19.63 -1.83 13.46
N SER A 216 -19.76 -2.22 12.19
CA SER A 216 -19.81 -3.61 11.74
C SER A 216 -19.42 -3.73 10.27
N TRP A 217 -19.01 -4.92 9.85
CA TRP A 217 -18.63 -5.24 8.48
C TRP A 217 -19.85 -5.64 7.63
N ASN A 218 -20.15 -4.86 6.60
CA ASN A 218 -21.22 -5.11 5.65
C ASN A 218 -20.78 -6.13 4.59
N GLN A 219 -21.55 -7.20 4.37
CA GLN A 219 -21.29 -8.18 3.31
C GLN A 219 -21.68 -7.64 1.93
N ILE A 220 -20.85 -7.89 0.92
CA ILE A 220 -21.19 -7.67 -0.49
C ILE A 220 -21.68 -9.01 -1.08
N PRO A 221 -22.97 -9.14 -1.43
CA PRO A 221 -23.50 -10.36 -2.03
C PRO A 221 -22.77 -10.75 -3.32
N GLU A 222 -22.81 -12.04 -3.68
CA GLU A 222 -22.30 -12.58 -4.97
C GLU A 222 -20.79 -12.42 -5.22
N THR A 223 -20.01 -12.03 -4.21
CA THR A 223 -18.56 -11.86 -4.27
C THR A 223 -17.78 -13.14 -3.92
N LEU A 224 -18.15 -14.26 -4.52
CA LEU A 224 -17.47 -15.55 -4.25
C LEU A 224 -16.11 -15.64 -4.96
N ASP A 225 -15.18 -16.35 -4.33
CA ASP A 225 -13.84 -16.67 -4.85
C ASP A 225 -13.05 -15.44 -5.34
N CYS A 226 -12.97 -14.42 -4.47
CA CYS A 226 -12.19 -13.21 -4.68
C CYS A 226 -10.75 -13.55 -5.10
N CYS A 227 -10.32 -13.01 -6.24
CA CYS A 227 -8.93 -13.07 -6.70
C CYS A 227 -8.22 -11.76 -6.45
N ASP A 228 -8.84 -10.66 -6.87
CA ASP A 228 -8.27 -9.33 -6.75
C ASP A 228 -9.35 -8.25 -6.72
N MET A 229 -9.04 -7.10 -6.13
CA MET A 229 -9.97 -5.97 -5.99
C MET A 229 -9.24 -4.65 -6.17
N VAL A 230 -9.90 -3.67 -6.78
CA VAL A 230 -9.44 -2.28 -6.86
C VAL A 230 -10.60 -1.35 -6.56
N TYR A 231 -10.37 -0.31 -5.77
CA TYR A 231 -11.35 0.74 -5.53
C TYR A 231 -10.90 2.04 -6.19
N LYS A 232 -11.74 2.59 -7.06
CA LYS A 232 -11.46 3.87 -7.74
C LYS A 232 -12.78 4.55 -8.12
N ASP A 233 -12.83 5.88 -8.02
CA ASP A 233 -13.96 6.69 -8.49
C ASP A 233 -15.31 6.20 -7.95
N SER A 234 -15.34 5.89 -6.64
CA SER A 234 -16.50 5.34 -5.91
C SER A 234 -17.02 3.99 -6.41
N LYS A 235 -16.21 3.26 -7.20
CA LYS A 235 -16.54 1.94 -7.71
C LYS A 235 -15.57 0.91 -7.17
N LEU A 236 -16.09 -0.27 -6.85
CA LEU A 236 -15.30 -1.44 -6.51
C LEU A 236 -15.22 -2.36 -7.72
N TYR A 237 -14.01 -2.47 -8.26
CA TYR A 237 -13.65 -3.40 -9.31
C TYR A 237 -13.28 -4.73 -8.66
N PHE A 238 -13.96 -5.80 -9.04
CA PHE A 238 -13.86 -7.11 -8.40
C PHE A 238 -13.53 -8.16 -9.45
N LEU A 239 -12.44 -8.91 -9.21
CA LEU A 239 -12.06 -10.06 -10.03
C LEU A 239 -12.33 -11.33 -9.24
N SER A 240 -13.20 -12.18 -9.78
CA SER A 240 -13.53 -13.50 -9.26
C SER A 240 -13.02 -14.61 -10.16
N SER A 241 -12.62 -15.67 -9.49
CA SER A 241 -12.19 -16.92 -10.11
C SER A 241 -13.35 -17.73 -10.68
N SER A 242 -14.59 -17.45 -10.25
CA SER A 242 -15.82 -18.16 -10.61
C SER A 242 -16.79 -17.27 -11.39
N CYS A 243 -16.86 -15.98 -11.05
CA CYS A 243 -17.87 -15.05 -11.56
C CYS A 243 -17.34 -14.08 -12.62
N GLY A 244 -16.04 -14.13 -12.95
CA GLY A 244 -15.40 -13.23 -13.90
C GLY A 244 -15.09 -11.87 -13.27
N PHE A 245 -15.35 -10.79 -14.02
CA PHE A 245 -15.07 -9.42 -13.62
C PHE A 245 -16.37 -8.65 -13.39
N ILE A 246 -16.48 -7.98 -12.24
CA ILE A 246 -17.68 -7.28 -11.78
C ILE A 246 -17.28 -5.88 -11.30
N ILE A 247 -18.12 -4.87 -11.57
CA ILE A 247 -17.98 -3.52 -11.00
C ILE A 247 -19.20 -3.21 -10.14
N PHE A 248 -18.95 -2.90 -8.88
CA PHE A 248 -19.98 -2.47 -7.93
C PHE A 248 -19.98 -0.95 -7.79
N ASP A 249 -21.18 -0.35 -7.76
CA ASP A 249 -21.36 1.02 -7.30
C ASP A 249 -21.43 1.06 -5.76
N MET A 250 -20.47 1.77 -5.16
CA MET A 250 -20.34 1.91 -3.71
C MET A 250 -20.96 3.21 -3.19
N MET A 251 -21.53 4.07 -4.05
CA MET A 251 -22.21 5.31 -3.64
C MET A 251 -23.57 5.08 -2.98
N ILE A 252 -24.05 3.84 -2.98
CA ILE A 252 -25.36 3.49 -2.44
C ILE A 252 -25.36 3.67 -0.91
N PRO A 253 -26.36 4.37 -0.35
CA PRO A 253 -26.48 4.56 1.09
C PRO A 253 -26.96 3.27 1.78
N PHE A 254 -26.50 3.08 3.02
CA PHE A 254 -27.02 2.05 3.92
C PHE A 254 -28.55 2.22 4.10
N PRO A 255 -29.35 1.13 4.19
CA PRO A 255 -28.98 -0.29 4.32
C PRO A 255 -28.88 -1.07 3.01
N PHE A 256 -28.87 -0.39 1.86
CA PHE A 256 -28.90 -1.09 0.57
C PHE A 256 -27.49 -1.61 0.22
N PRO A 257 -27.37 -2.87 -0.25
CA PRO A 257 -26.08 -3.41 -0.67
C PRO A 257 -25.57 -2.72 -1.94
N PRO A 258 -24.25 -2.73 -2.19
CA PRO A 258 -23.68 -2.26 -3.45
C PRO A 258 -24.33 -2.95 -4.66
N GLN A 259 -24.59 -2.19 -5.72
CA GLN A 259 -25.22 -2.72 -6.94
C GLN A 259 -24.20 -3.03 -8.01
N VAL A 260 -24.44 -4.10 -8.75
CA VAL A 260 -23.66 -4.44 -9.94
C VAL A 260 -24.00 -3.46 -11.05
N THR A 261 -22.99 -2.70 -11.51
CA THR A 261 -23.11 -1.78 -12.64
C THR A 261 -22.60 -2.39 -13.94
N PHE A 262 -21.67 -3.35 -13.84
CA PHE A 262 -21.08 -4.01 -14.98
C PHE A 262 -20.62 -5.41 -14.59
N GLN A 263 -20.77 -6.37 -15.49
CA GLN A 263 -20.26 -7.73 -15.33
C GLN A 263 -19.85 -8.28 -16.69
N CYS A 264 -18.69 -8.95 -16.74
CA CYS A 264 -18.28 -9.70 -17.91
C CYS A 264 -17.43 -10.91 -17.53
N SER A 265 -17.43 -11.93 -18.40
CA SER A 265 -16.62 -13.13 -18.23
C SER A 265 -15.18 -12.83 -18.65
N VAL A 266 -14.26 -12.85 -17.69
CA VAL A 266 -12.82 -12.75 -17.94
C VAL A 266 -12.14 -13.99 -17.41
N TYR A 267 -11.36 -14.66 -18.26
CA TYR A 267 -10.63 -15.86 -17.85
C TYR A 267 -9.52 -15.52 -16.86
N VAL A 268 -9.54 -16.21 -15.71
CA VAL A 268 -8.51 -16.09 -14.66
C VAL A 268 -7.66 -17.35 -14.66
N CYS A 269 -6.36 -17.21 -14.96
CA CYS A 269 -5.40 -18.31 -14.91
C CYS A 269 -5.21 -18.79 -13.46
N LYS A 270 -5.66 -20.00 -13.15
CA LYS A 270 -5.54 -20.62 -11.82
C LYS A 270 -4.33 -21.56 -11.71
N ASN A 271 -3.12 -21.06 -11.92
CA ASN A 271 -1.94 -21.80 -11.45
C ASN A 271 -1.54 -21.25 -10.08
N ARG A 272 -2.10 -21.82 -9.01
CA ARG A 272 -1.52 -21.63 -7.67
C ARG A 272 -0.18 -22.38 -7.63
N CYS A 273 0.87 -21.78 -8.18
CA CYS A 273 2.20 -22.09 -7.69
C CYS A 273 2.20 -21.67 -6.23
N ARG A 274 2.02 -22.64 -5.32
CA ARG A 274 2.29 -22.48 -3.89
C ARG A 274 3.78 -22.22 -3.73
N CYS A 275 4.22 -21.00 -4.02
CA CYS A 275 5.39 -20.44 -3.37
C CYS A 275 4.93 -19.95 -2.00
N SER A 276 4.38 -20.85 -1.16
CA SER A 276 4.30 -20.58 0.26
C SER A 276 5.67 -20.85 0.84
N GLU A 277 6.03 -20.04 1.82
CA GLU A 277 7.12 -20.27 2.75
C GLU A 277 7.17 -21.76 3.16
N TYR A 278 8.39 -22.29 3.22
CA TYR A 278 8.78 -23.64 3.66
C TYR A 278 8.52 -24.81 2.68
N VAL A 279 9.63 -25.28 2.07
CA VAL A 279 10.05 -26.68 1.75
C VAL A 279 8.96 -27.59 1.12
N GLU A 280 9.07 -28.13 -0.11
CA GLU A 280 10.04 -29.15 -0.53
C GLU A 280 10.16 -29.25 -2.06
N ARG A 281 11.38 -29.56 -2.49
CA ARG A 281 11.72 -30.10 -3.79
C ARG A 281 11.07 -31.48 -3.91
N ASP A 282 10.00 -31.64 -4.69
CA ASP A 282 9.98 -32.77 -5.62
C ASP A 282 8.97 -32.64 -6.78
N ARG A 283 9.53 -32.88 -7.97
CA ARG A 283 8.95 -33.41 -9.22
C ARG A 283 7.74 -32.69 -9.83
N CYS A 284 8.06 -31.72 -10.69
CA CYS A 284 7.34 -31.55 -11.97
C CYS A 284 8.34 -31.77 -13.12
N ARG A 285 8.50 -33.03 -13.54
CA ARG A 285 9.30 -33.43 -14.72
C ARG A 285 8.46 -33.41 -15.99
N HIS A 286 7.85 -32.30 -16.40
CA HIS A 286 7.35 -32.17 -17.78
C HIS A 286 7.50 -30.71 -18.22
N GLY A 287 8.31 -30.51 -19.26
CA GLY A 287 8.80 -29.20 -19.68
C GLY A 287 7.70 -28.34 -20.30
N TYR A 288 7.26 -27.31 -19.57
CA TYR A 288 6.98 -25.99 -20.10
C TYR A 288 7.38 -24.91 -19.09
N ARG A 289 7.75 -23.75 -19.62
CA ARG A 289 8.89 -22.90 -19.21
C ARG A 289 8.58 -21.74 -18.24
N GLN A 290 7.34 -21.49 -17.85
CA GLN A 290 6.91 -20.34 -17.03
C GLN A 290 5.50 -20.62 -16.49
N SER A 291 5.14 -20.16 -15.30
CA SER A 291 3.80 -20.34 -14.72
C SER A 291 3.17 -19.01 -14.32
N VAL A 292 1.87 -18.83 -14.58
CA VAL A 292 1.13 -17.66 -14.09
C VAL A 292 0.93 -17.81 -12.59
N ALA A 293 1.59 -16.97 -11.80
CA ALA A 293 1.53 -17.01 -10.35
C ALA A 293 0.31 -16.28 -9.79
N ALA A 294 -0.09 -15.18 -10.43
CA ALA A 294 -1.26 -14.38 -10.04
C ALA A 294 -1.87 -13.68 -11.26
N THR A 295 -3.18 -13.47 -11.20
CA THR A 295 -3.92 -12.58 -12.11
C THR A 295 -4.51 -11.46 -11.28
N MET A 296 -4.26 -10.22 -11.69
CA MET A 296 -4.64 -9.00 -10.98
C MET A 296 -5.41 -8.07 -11.93
N ILE A 297 -6.20 -7.18 -11.36
CA ILE A 297 -6.87 -6.09 -12.10
C ILE A 297 -6.19 -4.77 -11.79
N VAL A 298 -6.10 -3.91 -12.80
CA VAL A 298 -5.53 -2.58 -12.67
C VAL A 298 -6.46 -1.57 -13.31
N VAL A 299 -6.70 -0.47 -12.62
CA VAL A 299 -7.47 0.67 -13.16
C VAL A 299 -6.50 1.81 -13.46
N THR A 300 -6.42 2.17 -14.74
CA THR A 300 -5.53 3.25 -15.21
C THR A 300 -5.99 4.63 -14.72
N VAL A 301 -5.13 5.64 -14.82
CA VAL A 301 -5.52 7.04 -14.53
C VAL A 301 -6.70 7.49 -15.39
N THR A 302 -6.77 7.04 -16.64
CA THR A 302 -7.88 7.31 -17.58
C THR A 302 -9.15 6.49 -17.31
N GLY A 303 -9.14 5.58 -16.35
CA GLY A 303 -10.28 4.74 -15.99
C GLY A 303 -10.46 3.47 -16.84
N GLN A 304 -9.52 3.18 -17.75
CA GLN A 304 -9.47 1.90 -18.46
C GLN A 304 -9.07 0.77 -17.50
N VAL A 305 -9.65 -0.41 -17.72
CA VAL A 305 -9.38 -1.62 -16.93
C VAL A 305 -8.38 -2.51 -17.66
N LEU A 306 -7.34 -2.90 -16.95
CA LEU A 306 -6.32 -3.84 -17.40
C LEU A 306 -6.37 -5.13 -16.57
N LYS A 307 -6.20 -6.27 -17.22
CA LYS A 307 -5.90 -7.55 -16.59
C LYS A 307 -4.39 -7.76 -16.68
N VAL A 308 -3.75 -8.02 -15.54
CA VAL A 308 -2.30 -8.25 -15.44
C VAL A 308 -2.03 -9.68 -14.96
N GLU A 309 -1.29 -10.45 -15.75
CA GLU A 309 -0.80 -11.77 -15.35
C GLU A 309 0.66 -11.66 -14.89
N LYS A 310 0.91 -11.98 -13.63
CA LYS A 310 2.25 -12.08 -13.05
C LYS A 310 2.79 -13.49 -13.25
N ILE A 311 3.91 -13.61 -13.94
CA ILE A 311 4.47 -14.88 -14.39
C ILE A 311 5.80 -15.13 -13.68
N SER A 312 5.95 -16.31 -13.07
CA SER A 312 7.20 -16.76 -12.48
C SER A 312 7.92 -17.77 -13.37
N GLY A 313 9.24 -17.59 -13.50
CA GLY A 313 10.10 -18.65 -14.00
C GLY A 313 10.36 -19.67 -12.88
N ILE A 314 10.04 -20.95 -13.11
CA ILE A 314 10.17 -22.00 -12.08
C ILE A 314 11.63 -22.17 -11.60
N HIS A 315 12.60 -21.81 -12.43
CA HIS A 315 14.04 -21.95 -12.16
C HIS A 315 14.80 -20.63 -12.12
N SER A 316 14.14 -19.50 -12.41
CA SER A 316 14.75 -18.18 -12.44
C SER A 316 14.11 -17.28 -11.39
N ARG A 317 14.90 -16.51 -10.65
CA ARG A 317 14.39 -15.46 -9.75
C ARG A 317 13.83 -14.25 -10.52
N THR A 318 13.35 -14.47 -11.74
CA THR A 318 12.88 -13.44 -12.66
C THR A 318 11.38 -13.53 -12.80
N TRP A 319 10.73 -12.37 -12.75
CA TRP A 319 9.31 -12.21 -13.00
C TRP A 319 9.10 -11.56 -14.36
N SER A 320 8.05 -11.98 -15.04
CA SER A 320 7.57 -11.32 -16.26
C SER A 320 6.08 -11.06 -16.14
N PHE A 321 5.58 -10.18 -17.00
CA PHE A 321 4.19 -9.74 -16.96
C PHE A 321 3.55 -9.81 -18.34
N ARG A 322 2.26 -10.13 -18.36
CA ARG A 322 1.42 -9.90 -19.53
C ARG A 322 0.30 -8.97 -19.12
N VAL A 323 0.13 -7.90 -19.89
CA VAL A 323 -0.89 -6.88 -19.65
C VAL A 323 -1.91 -6.97 -20.77
N TYR A 324 -3.18 -6.98 -20.39
CA TYR A 324 -4.29 -7.06 -21.33
C TYR A 324 -5.29 -5.94 -21.06
N LYS A 325 -5.70 -5.24 -22.10
CA LYS A 325 -6.83 -4.33 -22.04
C LYS A 325 -8.13 -5.13 -22.02
N VAL A 326 -9.02 -4.79 -21.09
CA VAL A 326 -10.34 -5.43 -20.96
C VAL A 326 -11.39 -4.53 -21.60
N TYR A 327 -12.11 -5.06 -22.59
CA TYR A 327 -13.21 -4.36 -23.25
C TYR A 327 -14.56 -4.70 -22.60
N SER A 328 -15.57 -3.86 -22.83
CA SER A 328 -16.92 -4.04 -22.29
C SER A 328 -17.60 -5.35 -22.73
N SER A 329 -17.15 -5.96 -23.84
CA SER A 329 -17.58 -7.28 -24.32
C SER A 329 -17.00 -8.44 -23.50
N GLY A 330 -16.05 -8.19 -22.60
CA GLY A 330 -15.24 -9.22 -21.93
C GLY A 330 -14.05 -9.73 -22.75
N SER A 331 -13.92 -9.30 -24.02
CA SER A 331 -12.73 -9.61 -24.81
C SER A 331 -11.50 -8.91 -24.24
N VAL A 332 -10.36 -9.60 -24.27
CA VAL A 332 -9.09 -9.08 -23.79
C VAL A 332 -8.08 -8.98 -24.94
N GLU A 333 -7.37 -7.86 -25.00
CA GLU A 333 -6.32 -7.62 -25.99
C GLU A 333 -4.99 -7.39 -25.28
N LYS A 334 -3.96 -8.13 -25.68
CA LYS A 334 -2.62 -7.94 -25.10
C LYS A 334 -2.07 -6.58 -25.54
N ILE A 335 -1.58 -5.80 -24.59
CA ILE A 335 -0.88 -4.55 -24.86
C ILE A 335 0.60 -4.70 -24.50
N ASP A 336 1.45 -4.03 -25.26
CA ASP A 336 2.91 -4.02 -25.05
C ASP A 336 3.40 -2.69 -24.48
N SER A 337 2.50 -1.70 -24.31
CA SER A 337 2.84 -0.40 -23.74
C SER A 337 1.71 0.17 -22.86
N LEU A 338 2.10 0.78 -21.72
CA LEU A 338 1.28 1.63 -20.86
C LEU A 338 1.37 3.12 -21.26
N GLY A 339 2.15 3.46 -22.30
CA GLY A 339 2.41 4.84 -22.71
C GLY A 339 3.20 5.61 -21.64
N ASP A 340 2.71 6.79 -21.29
CA ASP A 340 3.30 7.68 -20.28
C ASP A 340 2.92 7.29 -18.83
N GLU A 341 2.37 6.10 -18.63
CA GLU A 341 1.97 5.61 -17.31
C GLU A 341 2.97 4.58 -16.75
N ALA A 342 3.07 4.53 -15.42
CA ALA A 342 3.70 3.44 -14.68
C ALA A 342 2.68 2.76 -13.76
N LEU A 343 2.82 1.45 -13.59
CA LEU A 343 1.87 0.61 -12.87
C LEU A 343 2.42 0.26 -11.48
N LEU A 344 1.64 0.57 -10.44
CA LEU A 344 1.94 0.17 -9.06
C LEU A 344 1.13 -1.09 -8.74
N LEU A 345 1.75 -2.25 -8.96
CA LEU A 345 1.02 -3.52 -8.96
C LEU A 345 0.37 -3.83 -7.62
N ASP A 346 1.05 -3.50 -6.52
CA ASP A 346 0.56 -3.77 -5.16
C ASP A 346 -0.68 -2.92 -4.78
N GLN A 347 -0.95 -1.86 -5.53
CA GLN A 347 -2.12 -0.98 -5.36
C GLN A 347 -3.18 -1.15 -6.44
N GLY A 348 -2.87 -1.87 -7.53
CA GLY A 348 -3.80 -2.07 -8.63
C GLY A 348 -4.13 -0.79 -9.42
N ILE A 349 -3.25 0.21 -9.41
CA ILE A 349 -3.45 1.49 -10.12
C ILE A 349 -2.26 1.84 -11.01
N THR A 350 -2.46 2.76 -11.94
CA THR A 350 -1.38 3.45 -12.63
C THR A 350 -1.23 4.89 -12.16
N VAL A 351 -0.06 5.45 -12.42
CA VAL A 351 0.29 6.85 -12.19
C VAL A 351 1.00 7.40 -13.43
N LEU A 352 0.91 8.71 -13.65
CA LEU A 352 1.66 9.36 -14.73
C LEU A 352 3.17 9.31 -14.40
N ALA A 353 3.93 8.76 -15.34
CA ALA A 353 5.38 8.61 -15.24
C ALA A 353 6.08 9.64 -16.12
N ASN A 354 7.19 10.16 -15.62
CA ASN A 354 8.05 11.07 -16.37
C ASN A 354 9.49 10.80 -15.93
N ASP A 355 10.44 10.82 -16.86
CA ASP A 355 11.84 10.44 -16.60
C ASP A 355 12.52 11.37 -15.59
N THR A 356 11.94 12.55 -15.37
CA THR A 356 12.37 13.51 -14.33
C THR A 356 11.81 13.22 -12.94
N ASN A 357 10.90 12.24 -12.80
CA ASN A 357 10.11 11.97 -11.60
C ASN A 357 10.51 10.68 -10.86
N GLY A 358 11.64 10.07 -11.22
CA GLY A 358 12.08 8.80 -10.64
C GLY A 358 11.24 7.57 -11.02
N LEU A 359 10.12 7.77 -11.74
CA LEU A 359 9.30 6.71 -12.33
C LEU A 359 9.60 6.56 -13.80
N VAL A 360 10.00 5.35 -14.18
CA VAL A 360 10.25 4.99 -15.57
C VAL A 360 8.90 4.75 -16.25
N ARG A 361 8.70 5.36 -17.42
CA ARG A 361 7.50 5.13 -18.24
C ARG A 361 7.41 3.66 -18.65
N ASN A 362 6.20 3.22 -18.98
CA ASN A 362 5.94 1.86 -19.46
C ASN A 362 6.52 0.76 -18.54
N SER A 363 6.46 0.98 -17.24
CA SER A 363 7.09 0.11 -16.25
C SER A 363 6.12 -0.33 -15.15
N ILE A 364 6.34 -1.55 -14.65
CA ILE A 364 5.56 -2.16 -13.57
C ILE A 364 6.43 -2.23 -12.32
N TYR A 365 6.00 -1.54 -11.27
CA TYR A 365 6.58 -1.55 -9.95
C TYR A 365 5.85 -2.58 -9.09
N PHE A 366 6.61 -3.51 -8.52
CA PHE A 366 6.03 -4.57 -7.69
C PHE A 366 6.98 -4.99 -6.57
N SER A 367 6.39 -5.46 -5.49
CA SER A 367 7.12 -6.21 -4.46
C SER A 367 6.89 -7.71 -4.64
N TYR A 368 7.84 -8.51 -4.15
CA TYR A 368 7.55 -9.92 -3.91
C TYR A 368 8.26 -10.42 -2.64
N PRO A 369 7.59 -11.27 -1.86
CA PRO A 369 8.20 -11.90 -0.71
C PRO A 369 9.18 -12.99 -1.20
N CYS A 370 10.47 -12.69 -1.18
CA CYS A 370 11.53 -13.69 -1.05
C CYS A 370 12.05 -13.64 0.39
N ALA A 371 13.08 -14.43 0.73
CA ALA A 371 13.74 -14.36 2.04
C ALA A 371 14.13 -12.92 2.45
N ASP A 372 14.35 -12.07 1.46
CA ASP A 372 14.46 -10.62 1.54
C ASP A 372 13.31 -10.02 0.72
N THR A 373 12.60 -9.01 1.22
CA THR A 373 11.60 -8.31 0.38
C THR A 373 12.33 -7.55 -0.70
N ILE A 374 12.10 -7.92 -1.96
CA ILE A 374 12.78 -7.32 -3.10
C ILE A 374 11.79 -6.46 -3.88
N PHE A 375 12.20 -5.21 -4.13
CA PHE A 375 11.44 -4.24 -4.94
C PHE A 375 12.00 -4.21 -6.34
N CYS A 376 11.12 -4.39 -7.30
CA CYS A 376 11.49 -4.60 -8.69
C CYS A 376 10.71 -3.69 -9.60
N VAL A 377 11.37 -3.33 -10.69
CA VAL A 377 10.76 -2.66 -11.83
C VAL A 377 10.86 -3.60 -13.01
N PHE A 378 9.75 -3.77 -13.71
CA PHE A 378 9.71 -4.48 -14.97
C PHE A 378 9.37 -3.50 -16.07
N ASN A 379 10.30 -3.28 -17.00
CA ASN A 379 10.05 -2.48 -18.18
C ASN A 379 9.33 -3.35 -19.23
N LEU A 380 8.14 -2.92 -19.64
CA LEU A 380 7.30 -3.66 -20.58
C LEU A 380 7.83 -3.64 -22.02
N GLU A 381 8.53 -2.58 -22.43
CA GLU A 381 9.11 -2.46 -23.77
C GLU A 381 10.33 -3.37 -23.92
N GLU A 382 11.25 -3.31 -22.96
CA GLU A 382 12.47 -4.12 -22.98
C GLU A 382 12.24 -5.57 -22.52
N GLN A 383 11.09 -5.86 -21.89
CA GLN A 383 10.80 -7.13 -21.22
C GLN A 383 11.88 -7.50 -20.19
N LYS A 384 12.43 -6.50 -19.51
CA LYS A 384 13.49 -6.67 -18.51
C LYS A 384 13.02 -6.31 -17.12
N MET A 385 13.46 -7.13 -16.17
CA MET A 385 13.29 -6.90 -14.74
C MET A 385 14.59 -6.35 -14.16
N GLU A 386 14.48 -5.24 -13.46
CA GLU A 386 15.56 -4.60 -12.71
C GLU A 386 15.22 -4.53 -11.22
N LEU A 387 16.26 -4.61 -10.40
CA LEU A 387 16.16 -4.42 -8.96
C LEU A 387 16.29 -2.93 -8.67
N LEU A 388 15.29 -2.35 -7.99
CA LEU A 388 15.28 -0.91 -7.72
C LEU A 388 16.44 -0.48 -6.82
N HIS A 389 16.83 -1.31 -5.85
CA HIS A 389 18.09 -1.20 -5.11
C HIS A 389 18.32 -2.52 -4.37
N ARG A 390 19.57 -3.02 -4.39
CA ARG A 390 20.08 -3.92 -3.36
C ARG A 390 20.54 -2.98 -2.25
N PHE A 391 19.93 -3.05 -1.08
CA PHE A 391 20.48 -2.33 0.05
C PHE A 391 21.83 -2.97 0.36
N ASP A 392 22.92 -2.28 0.05
CA ASP A 392 24.26 -2.85 0.17
C ASP A 392 24.51 -3.28 1.61
N SER A 393 24.78 -4.57 1.76
CA SER A 393 25.03 -5.29 3.01
C SER A 393 26.38 -4.91 3.66
N SER A 394 27.04 -3.86 3.17
CA SER A 394 28.40 -3.46 3.57
C SER A 394 28.42 -2.55 4.80
N SER A 395 27.30 -1.95 5.17
CA SER A 395 27.05 -1.53 6.56
C SER A 395 26.44 -2.70 7.30
N SER A 396 27.19 -3.31 8.22
CA SER A 396 26.92 -4.54 8.95
C SER A 396 25.73 -4.52 9.93
N SER A 397 24.60 -3.94 9.52
CA SER A 397 23.26 -4.10 10.12
C SER A 397 22.24 -3.40 9.22
N SER A 398 21.30 -4.11 8.61
CA SER A 398 19.86 -3.84 8.86
C SER A 398 18.91 -4.41 7.81
N VAL A 399 19.26 -4.60 6.53
CA VAL A 399 18.19 -4.90 5.54
C VAL A 399 17.68 -6.33 5.58
N ASP A 400 18.54 -7.30 5.90
CA ASP A 400 18.12 -8.68 6.16
C ASP A 400 17.16 -8.78 7.37
N GLN A 401 16.99 -7.70 8.14
CA GLN A 401 16.03 -7.57 9.24
C GLN A 401 14.68 -7.00 8.79
N PHE A 402 14.34 -6.91 7.50
CA PHE A 402 13.01 -6.44 7.03
C PHE A 402 12.37 -7.46 6.07
N SER A 403 11.07 -7.74 6.19
CA SER A 403 10.39 -8.81 5.43
C SER A 403 9.06 -8.43 4.77
N ARG A 404 8.60 -7.19 4.95
CA ARG A 404 7.18 -6.86 4.68
C ARG A 404 6.96 -5.46 4.10
N GLY A 405 7.83 -5.00 3.21
CA GLY A 405 7.70 -3.64 2.69
C GLY A 405 6.53 -3.44 1.70
N ARG A 406 6.04 -2.19 1.61
CA ARG A 406 4.86 -1.79 0.84
C ARG A 406 5.06 -0.44 0.17
N TRP A 407 4.64 -0.32 -1.08
CA TRP A 407 4.55 0.97 -1.77
C TRP A 407 3.36 1.79 -1.26
N PHE A 408 3.59 3.07 -0.99
CA PHE A 408 2.54 4.05 -0.70
C PHE A 408 2.81 5.33 -1.47
N LEU A 409 1.77 6.08 -1.77
CA LEU A 409 1.89 7.37 -2.46
C LEU A 409 1.67 8.47 -1.43
N PRO A 410 2.72 9.12 -0.90
CA PRO A 410 2.53 10.15 0.11
C PRO A 410 1.75 11.33 -0.47
N SER A 411 0.71 11.73 0.26
CA SER A 411 -0.17 12.87 -0.08
C SER A 411 0.09 13.98 0.91
N PHE A 412 1.01 14.90 0.63
CA PHE A 412 1.33 15.98 1.57
C PHE A 412 0.37 17.18 1.50
N THR A 413 -0.84 16.95 0.98
CA THR A 413 -1.91 17.94 0.91
C THR A 413 -2.46 18.19 2.30
N GLN A 414 -1.95 19.22 2.99
CA GLN A 414 -2.64 19.71 4.18
C GLN A 414 -3.97 20.36 3.78
N PRO A 415 -5.02 20.23 4.59
CA PRO A 415 -6.20 21.06 4.44
C PRO A 415 -5.78 22.52 4.61
N SER A 416 -6.04 23.32 3.59
CA SER A 416 -6.08 24.77 3.70
C SER A 416 -7.06 25.11 4.82
N CYS A 417 -6.55 25.65 5.94
CA CYS A 417 -7.39 26.20 7.00
C CYS A 417 -8.32 27.27 6.47
#